data_AF-K6DI22-F1
#
_entry.id   AF-K6DI22-F1
#
_cell.length_a   1.000
_cell.length_b   1.000
_cell.length_c   1.000
_cell.angle_alpha   90.00
_cell.angle_beta   90.00
_cell.angle_gamma   90.00
#
_symmetry.space_group_name_H-M   'P 1'
#
loop_
_entity.id
_entity.type
_entity.pdbx_description
1 polymer ?
#
loop_
_entity_poly.entity_id
_entity_poly.type
_entity_poly.pdbx_seq_one_letter_code
_entity_poly.pdbx_strand_id
1 'polypeptide(L)'
;MNMQDVISIGANCVLQIRNRFFLVVEIEVEAGNVAFEEYVFIRISRGEAMTLLDAGVERCEISNRVPMMDNLEVEFICVLIVGRDAFAVFDVEDDTDHAVFVKISLVEANRLIRRGARRCTVIDRSRG
;
A
#
# COMPACT_ATOMS: atom_id res chain seq x y z
N MET A 1 26.78 -2.94 3.91
CA MET A 1 25.44 -3.22 4.43
C MET A 1 25.56 -3.43 5.91
N ASN A 2 25.05 -2.49 6.70
CA ASN A 2 24.78 -2.78 8.10
C ASN A 2 23.57 -3.73 8.13
N MET A 3 23.40 -4.53 9.18
CA MET A 3 22.21 -5.40 9.31
C MET A 3 20.89 -4.61 9.26
N GLN A 4 20.94 -3.29 9.48
CA GLN A 4 19.83 -2.34 9.38
C GLN A 4 19.38 -2.05 7.94
N ASP A 5 20.16 -2.40 6.92
CA ASP A 5 19.82 -2.16 5.51
C ASP A 5 19.30 -3.43 4.81
N VAL A 6 19.26 -4.56 5.52
CA VAL A 6 18.82 -5.85 4.95
C VAL A 6 17.29 -5.96 4.91
N ILE A 7 16.62 -5.34 5.88
CA ILE A 7 15.17 -5.22 5.95
C ILE A 7 14.85 -3.77 6.32
N SER A 8 14.20 -3.06 5.42
CA SER A 8 13.85 -1.64 5.54
C SER A 8 12.36 -1.41 5.34
N ILE A 9 11.94 -0.16 5.59
CA ILE A 9 10.63 0.35 5.18
C ILE A 9 10.89 1.33 4.04
N GLY A 10 10.42 0.99 2.83
CA GLY A 10 10.48 1.86 1.65
C GLY A 10 9.44 2.98 1.76
N ALA A 11 8.20 2.65 1.45
CA ALA A 11 7.06 3.53 1.65
C ALA A 11 6.30 3.32 2.98
N ASN A 12 5.74 4.40 3.53
CA ASN A 12 4.72 4.31 4.58
C ASN A 12 3.70 5.46 4.53
N CYS A 13 2.44 5.16 4.81
CA CYS A 13 1.38 6.17 4.84
C CYS A 13 0.14 5.70 5.60
N VAL A 14 -0.74 6.63 5.99
CA VAL A 14 -2.05 6.36 6.58
C VAL A 14 -3.13 6.38 5.51
N LEU A 15 -3.72 5.21 5.25
CA LEU A 15 -4.85 5.06 4.33
C LEU A 15 -6.17 5.15 5.09
N GLN A 16 -7.08 5.99 4.59
CA GLN A 16 -8.44 6.09 5.10
C GLN A 16 -9.45 5.67 4.03
N ILE A 17 -10.21 4.61 4.30
CA ILE A 17 -11.33 4.17 3.46
C ILE A 17 -12.62 4.27 4.27
N ARG A 18 -13.41 5.31 3.99
CA ARG A 18 -14.59 5.70 4.78
C ARG A 18 -14.21 5.89 6.25
N ASN A 19 -14.67 4.98 7.13
CA ASN A 19 -14.48 5.02 8.58
C ASN A 19 -13.46 3.98 9.05
N ARG A 20 -12.69 3.38 8.13
CA ARG A 20 -11.64 2.40 8.41
C ARG A 20 -10.29 3.04 8.10
N PHE A 21 -9.33 2.80 8.98
CA PHE A 21 -7.98 3.34 8.89
C PHE A 21 -6.97 2.20 8.80
N PHE A 22 -5.94 2.39 8.01
CA PHE A 22 -4.86 1.45 7.83
C PHE A 22 -3.53 2.19 7.86
N LEU A 23 -2.53 1.63 8.52
CA LEU A 23 -1.13 1.94 8.25
C LEU A 23 -0.71 1.05 7.09
N VAL A 24 -0.25 1.66 6.00
CA VAL A 24 0.33 0.98 4.86
C VAL A 24 1.84 1.08 5.01
N VAL A 25 2.51 -0.05 4.91
CA VAL A 25 3.97 -0.14 5.01
C VAL A 25 4.43 -1.05 3.90
N GLU A 26 5.43 -0.59 3.15
CA GLU A 26 6.24 -1.43 2.31
C GLU A 26 7.38 -2.00 3.11
N ILE A 27 7.56 -3.31 3.05
CA ILE A 27 8.71 -3.99 3.63
C ILE A 27 9.62 -4.35 2.46
N GLU A 28 10.82 -3.82 2.46
CA GLU A 28 11.86 -4.14 1.50
C GLU A 28 12.82 -5.13 2.13
N VAL A 29 13.26 -6.12 1.35
CA VAL A 29 14.29 -7.07 1.78
C VAL A 29 15.34 -7.19 0.69
N GLU A 30 16.58 -6.82 0.99
CA GLU A 30 17.72 -6.96 0.09
C GLU A 30 18.91 -7.62 0.81
N ALA A 31 19.24 -8.86 0.42
CA ALA A 31 20.40 -9.58 0.93
C ALA A 31 20.98 -10.54 -0.11
N GLY A 32 22.12 -10.15 -0.70
CA GLY A 32 22.83 -10.99 -1.66
C GLY A 32 22.01 -11.22 -2.93
N ASN A 33 21.47 -12.43 -3.11
CA ASN A 33 20.61 -12.79 -4.23
C ASN A 33 19.11 -12.83 -3.88
N VAL A 34 18.73 -12.38 -2.68
CA VAL A 34 17.34 -12.26 -2.23
C VAL A 34 16.97 -10.78 -2.29
N ALA A 35 15.99 -10.46 -3.13
CA ALA A 35 15.41 -9.11 -3.26
C ALA A 35 13.90 -9.25 -3.44
N PHE A 36 13.10 -8.59 -2.60
CA PHE A 36 11.65 -8.46 -2.76
C PHE A 36 11.09 -7.33 -1.92
N GLU A 37 10.03 -6.67 -2.40
CA GLU A 37 9.13 -5.87 -1.55
C GLU A 37 7.80 -6.59 -1.27
N GLU A 38 7.19 -6.24 -0.14
CA GLU A 38 5.80 -6.61 0.17
C GLU A 38 5.07 -5.47 0.87
N TYR A 39 3.94 -5.06 0.30
CA TYR A 39 3.03 -4.10 0.90
C TYR A 39 2.09 -4.74 1.90
N VAL A 40 2.13 -4.26 3.15
CA VAL A 40 1.30 -4.74 4.26
C VAL A 40 0.32 -3.66 4.71
N PHE A 41 -0.95 -4.06 4.85
CA PHE A 41 -2.05 -3.19 5.25
C PHE A 41 -2.47 -3.50 6.68
N ILE A 42 -2.01 -2.70 7.63
CA ILE A 42 -2.29 -2.91 9.05
C ILE A 42 -3.52 -2.10 9.44
N ARG A 43 -4.64 -2.75 9.72
CA ARG A 43 -5.84 -2.07 10.21
C ARG A 43 -5.57 -1.48 11.59
N ILE A 44 -5.76 -0.17 11.72
CA ILE A 44 -5.57 0.59 12.95
C ILE A 44 -6.86 1.29 13.38
N SER A 45 -6.93 1.68 14.64
CA SER A 45 -8.00 2.53 15.16
C SER A 45 -7.90 3.95 14.61
N ARG A 46 -9.00 4.70 14.71
CA ARG A 46 -8.98 6.14 14.39
C ARG A 46 -8.00 6.90 15.29
N GLY A 47 -7.90 6.53 16.57
CA GLY A 47 -6.99 7.16 17.52
C GLY A 47 -5.53 6.99 17.09
N GLU A 48 -5.11 5.75 16.83
CA GLU A 48 -3.76 5.46 16.31
C GLU A 48 -3.49 6.19 15.00
N ALA A 49 -4.45 6.20 14.07
CA ALA A 49 -4.29 6.92 12.80
C ALA A 49 -4.04 8.42 13.01
N MET A 50 -4.80 9.06 13.91
CA MET A 50 -4.58 10.48 14.22
C MET A 50 -3.23 10.71 14.88
N THR A 51 -2.82 9.85 15.82
CA THR A 51 -1.49 9.93 16.44
C THR A 51 -0.36 9.84 15.42
N LEU A 52 -0.46 8.95 14.42
CA LEU A 52 0.54 8.83 13.35
C LEU A 52 0.56 10.05 12.43
N LEU A 53 -0.62 10.56 12.05
CA LEU A 53 -0.73 11.77 11.24
C LEU A 53 -0.15 13.00 11.97
N ASP A 54 -0.42 13.14 13.27
CA ASP A 54 0.11 14.22 14.10
C ASP A 54 1.64 14.10 14.31
N ALA A 55 2.17 12.89 14.23
CA ALA A 55 3.61 12.61 14.26
C ALA A 55 4.32 12.84 12.91
N GLY A 56 3.57 13.19 11.86
CA GLY A 56 4.11 13.52 10.54
C GLY A 56 4.05 12.39 9.50
N VAL A 57 3.41 11.26 9.80
CA VAL A 57 3.15 10.23 8.77
C VAL A 57 2.11 10.78 7.79
N GLU A 58 2.38 10.68 6.50
CA GLU A 58 1.51 11.25 5.48
C GLU A 58 0.27 10.40 5.18
N ARG A 59 -0.68 10.95 4.43
CA ARG A 59 -1.84 10.21 3.93
C ARG A 59 -1.49 9.56 2.61
N CYS A 60 -1.93 8.31 2.43
CA CYS A 60 -1.75 7.65 1.14
C CYS A 60 -2.54 8.37 0.04
N GLU A 61 -1.99 8.40 -1.18
CA GLU A 61 -2.68 8.96 -2.33
C GLU A 61 -3.83 8.04 -2.78
N ILE A 62 -5.01 8.62 -2.95
CA ILE A 62 -6.14 7.94 -3.62
C ILE A 62 -6.44 8.68 -4.91
N SER A 63 -6.29 7.98 -6.02
CA SER A 63 -6.53 8.51 -7.36
C SER A 63 -7.65 7.77 -8.08
N ASN A 64 -8.22 8.40 -9.10
CA ASN A 64 -9.15 7.75 -10.04
C ASN A 64 -8.46 7.32 -11.35
N ARG A 65 -7.14 7.55 -11.46
CA ARG A 65 -6.35 7.26 -12.65
C ARG A 65 -5.02 6.66 -12.21
N VAL A 66 -4.47 5.77 -13.03
CA VAL A 66 -3.10 5.30 -12.85
C VAL A 66 -2.15 6.50 -13.03
N PRO A 67 -1.20 6.71 -12.12
CA PRO A 67 -0.14 7.72 -12.29
C PRO A 67 0.55 7.58 -13.65
N MET A 68 0.75 8.70 -14.34
CA MET A 68 1.45 8.76 -15.61
C MET A 68 2.25 10.05 -15.65
N MET A 69 3.57 9.96 -15.56
CA MET A 69 4.51 11.03 -15.88
C MET A 69 5.71 10.43 -16.62
N ASP A 70 6.38 11.24 -17.43
CA ASP A 70 7.61 10.83 -18.07
C ASP A 70 8.67 10.56 -16.97
N ASN A 71 9.20 9.33 -16.93
CA ASN A 71 10.15 8.77 -15.95
C ASN A 71 9.58 8.22 -14.63
N LEU A 72 8.27 7.94 -14.51
CA LEU A 72 7.77 7.12 -13.39
C LEU A 72 7.91 5.63 -13.69
N GLU A 73 8.52 4.88 -12.77
CA GLU A 73 8.29 3.44 -12.70
C GLU A 73 6.99 3.20 -11.92
N VAL A 74 6.06 2.46 -12.53
CA VAL A 74 4.73 2.23 -11.96
C VAL A 74 4.46 0.73 -11.97
N GLU A 75 4.61 0.10 -10.81
CA GLU A 75 4.38 -1.33 -10.65
C GLU A 75 2.98 -1.61 -10.08
N PHE A 76 2.25 -2.55 -10.68
CA PHE A 76 1.01 -3.03 -10.10
C PHE A 76 1.27 -4.10 -9.03
N ILE A 77 0.94 -3.79 -7.77
CA ILE A 77 1.22 -4.65 -6.62
C ILE A 77 0.09 -5.65 -6.39
N CYS A 78 -1.12 -5.16 -6.11
CA CYS A 78 -2.23 -5.98 -5.66
C CYS A 78 -3.60 -5.31 -5.78
N VAL A 79 -4.66 -6.09 -5.56
CA VAL A 79 -6.03 -5.61 -5.45
C VAL A 79 -6.44 -5.52 -3.97
N LEU A 80 -6.75 -4.32 -3.50
CA LEU A 80 -7.31 -4.07 -2.17
C LEU A 80 -8.84 -3.98 -2.27
N ILE A 81 -9.56 -4.78 -1.47
CA ILE A 81 -11.02 -4.68 -1.34
C ILE A 81 -11.38 -4.49 0.13
N VAL A 82 -12.01 -3.35 0.44
CA VAL A 82 -12.46 -3.01 1.80
C VAL A 82 -13.96 -2.73 1.77
N GLY A 83 -14.75 -3.69 2.25
CA GLY A 83 -16.20 -3.60 2.20
C GLY A 83 -16.71 -3.57 0.76
N ARG A 84 -17.20 -2.42 0.29
CA ARG A 84 -17.70 -2.20 -1.08
C ARG A 84 -16.76 -1.38 -1.95
N ASP A 85 -15.65 -0.91 -1.41
CA ASP A 85 -14.65 -0.15 -2.15
C ASP A 85 -13.53 -1.09 -2.61
N ALA A 86 -13.02 -0.85 -3.82
CA ALA A 86 -11.93 -1.62 -4.41
C ALA A 86 -10.90 -0.68 -5.04
N PHE A 87 -9.64 -1.07 -4.93
CA PHE A 87 -8.49 -0.32 -5.42
C PHE A 87 -7.51 -1.27 -6.10
N ALA A 88 -6.95 -0.83 -7.23
CA ALA A 88 -5.69 -1.35 -7.74
C ALA A 88 -4.58 -0.54 -7.04
N VAL A 89 -3.67 -1.23 -6.37
CA VAL A 89 -2.56 -0.60 -5.65
C VAL A 89 -1.35 -0.63 -6.56
N PHE A 90 -0.75 0.53 -6.74
CA PHE A 90 0.48 0.69 -7.48
C PHE A 90 1.56 1.18 -6.55
N ASP A 91 2.74 0.64 -6.73
CA ASP A 91 3.95 1.27 -6.26
C ASP A 91 4.45 2.21 -7.36
N VAL A 92 4.92 3.38 -6.95
CA VAL A 92 5.31 4.46 -7.84
C VAL A 92 6.65 4.98 -7.37
N GLU A 93 7.66 4.79 -8.22
CA GLU A 93 9.00 5.29 -7.99
C GLU A 93 9.19 6.59 -8.78
N ASP A 94 9.46 7.68 -8.06
CA ASP A 94 10.00 8.92 -8.61
C ASP A 94 11.40 9.24 -8.03
N ASP A 95 11.51 10.29 -7.22
CA ASP A 95 12.65 10.53 -6.33
C ASP A 95 12.43 9.86 -4.95
N THR A 96 11.23 9.30 -4.71
CA THR A 96 10.78 8.62 -3.50
C THR A 96 9.73 7.53 -3.80
N ASP A 97 9.78 6.41 -3.08
CA ASP A 97 8.82 5.32 -3.23
C ASP A 97 7.51 5.61 -2.50
N HIS A 98 6.37 5.47 -3.19
CA HIS A 98 5.07 5.69 -2.59
C HIS A 98 3.93 4.89 -3.22
N ALA A 99 3.03 4.39 -2.36
CA ALA A 99 1.84 3.68 -2.80
C ALA A 99 0.71 4.60 -3.27
N VAL A 100 0.23 4.35 -4.49
CA VAL A 100 -0.97 5.01 -5.06
C VAL A 100 -2.15 4.05 -5.16
N PHE A 101 -3.29 4.48 -4.62
CA PHE A 101 -4.53 3.71 -4.60
C PHE A 101 -5.48 4.15 -5.71
N VAL A 102 -5.48 3.42 -6.82
CA VAL A 102 -6.37 3.72 -7.95
C VAL A 102 -7.72 3.06 -7.74
N LYS A 103 -8.76 3.87 -7.56
CA LYS A 103 -10.13 3.38 -7.36
C LYS A 103 -10.63 2.62 -8.59
N ILE A 104 -11.12 1.40 -8.39
CA ILE A 104 -11.71 0.55 -9.42
C ILE A 104 -13.09 0.02 -9.00
N SER A 105 -13.86 -0.49 -9.96
CA SER A 105 -15.12 -1.16 -9.62
C SER A 105 -14.87 -2.54 -9.01
N LEU A 106 -15.81 -3.05 -8.21
CA LEU A 106 -15.75 -4.45 -7.72
C LEU A 106 -15.74 -5.47 -8.86
N VAL A 107 -16.41 -5.17 -9.98
CA VAL A 107 -16.40 -6.03 -11.17
C VAL A 107 -14.98 -6.12 -11.74
N GLU A 108 -14.30 -4.98 -11.82
CA GLU A 108 -12.94 -4.88 -12.32
C GLU A 108 -11.93 -5.55 -11.38
N ALA A 109 -12.04 -5.29 -10.07
CA ALA A 109 -11.23 -5.93 -9.05
C ALA A 109 -11.31 -7.47 -9.13
N ASN A 110 -12.53 -8.01 -9.24
CA ASN A 110 -12.73 -9.45 -9.41
C ASN A 110 -12.22 -9.97 -10.75
N ARG A 111 -12.28 -9.17 -11.83
CA ARG A 111 -11.70 -9.52 -13.13
C ARG A 111 -10.18 -9.66 -13.02
N LEU A 112 -9.49 -8.72 -12.38
CA LEU A 112 -8.05 -8.78 -12.14
C LEU A 112 -7.66 -9.99 -11.30
N ILE A 113 -8.35 -10.23 -10.18
CA ILE A 113 -8.08 -11.38 -9.30
C ILE A 113 -8.26 -12.71 -10.06
N ARG A 114 -9.30 -12.85 -10.89
CA ARG A 114 -9.51 -14.05 -11.73
C ARG A 114 -8.41 -14.25 -12.78
N ARG A 115 -7.68 -13.20 -13.14
CA ARG A 115 -6.53 -13.25 -14.05
C ARG A 115 -5.20 -13.48 -13.34
N GLY A 116 -5.23 -13.69 -12.02
CA GLY A 116 -4.04 -13.99 -11.21
C GLY A 116 -3.51 -12.81 -10.39
N ALA A 117 -4.16 -11.65 -10.41
CA ALA A 117 -3.75 -10.55 -9.53
C ALA A 117 -3.87 -10.95 -8.06
N ARG A 118 -2.84 -10.65 -7.27
CA ARG A 118 -2.81 -10.88 -5.83
C ARG A 118 -3.86 -10.01 -5.13
N ARG A 119 -4.42 -10.51 -4.03
CA ARG A 119 -5.17 -9.68 -3.07
C ARG A 119 -4.18 -9.13 -2.06
N CYS A 120 -4.28 -7.85 -1.72
CA CYS A 120 -3.36 -7.24 -0.76
C CYS A 120 -3.44 -7.91 0.61
N THR A 121 -2.29 -8.02 1.29
CA THR A 121 -2.16 -8.58 2.64
C THR A 121 -2.71 -7.59 3.67
N VAL A 122 -3.83 -7.94 4.31
CA VAL A 122 -4.45 -7.10 5.36
C VAL A 122 -4.33 -7.78 6.72
N ILE A 123 -3.65 -7.12 7.65
CA ILE A 123 -3.52 -7.54 9.05
C ILE A 123 -4.56 -6.80 9.89
N ASP A 124 -5.51 -7.52 10.49
CA ASP A 124 -6.50 -6.91 11.39
C ASP A 124 -6.01 -6.93 12.84
N ARG A 125 -5.38 -5.83 13.30
CA ARG A 125 -5.00 -5.65 14.72
C ARG A 125 -6.17 -5.30 15.64
N SER A 126 -7.32 -4.89 15.09
CA SER A 126 -8.49 -4.43 15.87
C SER A 126 -9.29 -5.57 16.52
N ARG A 127 -8.78 -6.80 16.48
CA ARG A 127 -9.34 -7.99 17.14
C ARG A 127 -8.51 -8.49 18.33
N GLY A 128 -7.49 -7.74 18.75
CA GLY A 128 -6.70 -8.00 19.95
C GLY A 128 -7.34 -7.41 21.21
#